data_AF-A0A257MBS9-F1
#
_entry.id   AF-A0A257MBS9-F1
#
_cell.length_a   1.000
_cell.length_b   1.000
_cell.length_c   1.000
_cell.angle_alpha   90.00
_cell.angle_beta   90.00
_cell.angle_gamma   90.00
#
_symmetry.space_group_name_H-M   'P 1'
#
loop_
_entity.id
_entity.type
_entity.pdbx_description
1 polymer ?
#
loop_
_entity_poly.entity_id
_entity_poly.type
_entity_poly.pdbx_seq_one_letter_code
_entity_poly.pdbx_strand_id
1 'polypeptide(L)'
;MNIKSVSLCQIAGAILFIGVLQWFMAVLAAETLFPGYSIQENDLSDLASTVAPNISPIQPPAMLFNAATFIFGLLSLISATLIYLSGQGRLFSALFGLSGIFAMGVGIFPGDSGRIHGLVALGWFAAAPISAIISTRIVKGPLAWLSV
;
A
#
# COMPACT_ATOMS: atom_id res chain seq x y z
N MET A 1 -26.16 -1.46 29.55
CA MET A 1 -25.53 -1.96 28.30
C MET A 1 -24.16 -1.31 28.20
N ASN A 2 -23.07 -2.05 28.42
CA ASN A 2 -21.72 -1.48 28.50
C ASN A 2 -21.14 -1.44 27.08
N ILE A 3 -21.30 -0.32 26.37
CA ILE A 3 -20.74 -0.14 25.03
C ILE A 3 -19.23 0.01 25.23
N LYS A 4 -18.45 -1.03 24.89
CA LYS A 4 -16.99 -0.94 24.88
C LYS A 4 -16.60 0.19 23.91
N SER A 5 -15.85 1.18 24.39
CA SER A 5 -15.32 2.24 23.54
C SER A 5 -14.32 1.64 22.53
N VAL A 6 -14.37 2.13 21.30
CA VAL A 6 -13.43 1.71 20.23
C VAL A 6 -12.09 2.40 20.46
N SER A 7 -11.02 1.63 20.54
CA SER A 7 -9.66 2.15 20.69
C SER A 7 -9.07 2.65 19.38
N LEU A 8 -8.09 3.55 19.44
CA LEU A 8 -7.36 4.05 18.26
C LEU A 8 -6.72 2.92 17.45
N CYS A 9 -6.21 1.87 18.10
CA CYS A 9 -5.65 0.71 17.41
C CYS A 9 -6.70 -0.08 16.63
N GLN A 10 -7.93 -0.19 17.14
CA GLN A 10 -9.02 -0.85 16.42
C GLN A 10 -9.44 -0.04 15.19
N ILE A 11 -9.52 1.29 15.31
CA ILE A 11 -9.80 2.18 14.17
C ILE A 11 -8.68 2.08 13.14
N ALA A 12 -7.41 2.13 13.57
CA ALA A 12 -6.25 1.98 12.69
C ALA A 12 -6.26 0.64 11.95
N GLY A 13 -6.54 -0.47 12.64
CA GLY A 13 -6.66 -1.78 12.01
C GLY A 13 -7.78 -1.85 10.98
N ALA A 14 -8.94 -1.24 11.27
CA ALA A 14 -10.05 -1.18 10.31
C ALA A 14 -9.72 -0.34 9.07
N ILE A 15 -9.09 0.83 9.25
CA ILE A 15 -8.64 1.69 8.15
C ILE A 15 -7.62 0.95 7.28
N LEU A 16 -6.63 0.30 7.91
CA LEU A 16 -5.63 -0.47 7.19
C LEU A 16 -6.26 -1.63 6.42
N PHE A 17 -7.16 -2.38 7.03
CA PHE A 17 -7.86 -3.49 6.37
C PHE A 17 -8.64 -3.01 5.14
N ILE A 18 -9.40 -1.93 5.28
CA ILE A 18 -10.13 -1.32 4.15
C ILE A 18 -9.15 -0.85 3.07
N GLY A 19 -8.03 -0.22 3.46
CA GLY A 19 -7.00 0.25 2.56
C GLY A 19 -6.33 -0.87 1.75
N VAL A 20 -6.03 -2.00 2.38
CA VAL A 20 -5.48 -3.18 1.70
C VAL A 20 -6.53 -3.81 0.78
N LEU A 21 -7.75 -4.00 1.28
CA LEU A 21 -8.82 -4.63 0.51
C LEU A 21 -9.17 -3.80 -0.74
N GLN A 22 -9.30 -2.48 -0.61
CA GLN A 22 -9.57 -1.62 -1.77
C GLN A 22 -8.43 -1.68 -2.79
N TRP A 23 -7.18 -1.67 -2.32
CA TRP A 23 -6.01 -1.68 -3.21
C TRP A 23 -5.93 -2.98 -3.98
N PHE A 24 -6.08 -4.10 -3.28
CA PHE A 24 -6.05 -5.42 -3.87
C PHE A 24 -7.15 -5.61 -4.92
N MET A 25 -8.39 -5.20 -4.60
CA MET A 25 -9.50 -5.27 -5.56
C MET A 25 -9.29 -4.36 -6.77
N ALA A 26 -8.72 -3.16 -6.58
CA ALA A 26 -8.41 -2.24 -7.67
C ALA A 26 -7.28 -2.75 -8.56
N VAL A 27 -6.25 -3.40 -8.00
CA VAL A 27 -5.17 -4.04 -8.76
C VAL A 27 -5.75 -5.16 -9.62
N LEU A 28 -6.52 -6.09 -9.05
CA LEU A 28 -7.15 -7.17 -9.83
C LEU A 28 -8.05 -6.62 -10.95
N ALA A 29 -8.83 -5.59 -10.66
CA ALA A 29 -9.63 -4.91 -11.67
C ALA A 29 -8.76 -4.25 -12.75
N ALA A 30 -7.65 -3.59 -12.40
CA ALA A 30 -6.73 -3.02 -13.37
C ALA A 30 -6.08 -4.10 -14.25
N GLU A 31 -5.65 -5.23 -13.68
CA GLU A 31 -5.09 -6.38 -14.40
C GLU A 31 -6.08 -6.93 -15.43
N THR A 32 -7.34 -7.13 -15.02
CA THR A 32 -8.40 -7.64 -15.91
C THR A 32 -8.77 -6.67 -17.03
N LEU A 33 -8.64 -5.37 -16.80
CA LEU A 33 -8.96 -4.32 -17.77
C LEU A 33 -7.78 -3.99 -18.69
N PHE A 34 -6.56 -4.40 -18.34
CA PHE A 34 -5.35 -4.14 -19.13
C PHE A 34 -5.20 -5.21 -20.23
N PRO A 35 -5.32 -4.86 -21.52
CA PRO A 35 -5.28 -5.85 -22.60
C PRO A 35 -3.92 -6.54 -22.68
N GLY A 36 -3.91 -7.87 -22.56
CA GLY A 36 -2.70 -8.68 -22.70
C GLY A 36 -1.76 -8.62 -21.49
N TYR A 37 -2.17 -8.01 -20.38
CA TYR A 37 -1.37 -8.05 -19.15
C TYR A 37 -1.23 -9.49 -18.64
N SER A 38 0.00 -9.85 -18.27
CA SER A 38 0.33 -11.13 -17.66
C SER A 38 1.20 -10.88 -16.44
N ILE A 39 0.76 -11.35 -15.27
CA ILE A 39 1.56 -11.30 -14.04
C ILE A 39 2.91 -12.06 -14.15
N GLN A 40 3.06 -12.90 -15.18
CA GLN A 40 4.30 -13.64 -15.45
C GLN A 40 5.30 -12.83 -16.27
N GLU A 41 4.81 -11.99 -17.19
CA GLU A 41 5.62 -11.31 -18.20
C GLU A 41 5.75 -9.80 -17.95
N ASN A 42 4.85 -9.23 -17.14
CA ASN A 42 4.76 -7.81 -16.85
C ASN A 42 5.11 -7.50 -15.40
N ASP A 43 5.68 -6.32 -15.19
CA ASP A 43 5.83 -5.76 -13.85
C ASP A 43 4.49 -5.18 -13.37
N LEU A 44 4.26 -5.20 -12.06
CA LEU A 44 3.05 -4.60 -11.48
C LEU A 44 2.92 -3.11 -11.83
N SER A 45 4.05 -2.40 -11.95
CA SER A 45 4.09 -0.99 -12.37
C SER A 45 3.67 -0.76 -13.82
N ASP A 46 3.63 -1.80 -14.65
CA ASP A 46 3.16 -1.68 -16.03
C ASP A 46 1.70 -1.25 -16.08
N LEU A 47 0.89 -1.67 -15.10
CA LEU A 47 -0.51 -1.25 -14.93
C LEU A 47 -0.66 0.27 -14.84
N ALA A 48 0.36 0.95 -14.32
CA ALA A 48 0.40 2.39 -14.12
C ALA A 48 0.96 3.17 -15.33
N SER A 49 1.66 2.49 -16.23
CA SER A 49 2.63 3.09 -17.14
C SER A 49 2.15 3.19 -18.59
N THR A 50 2.92 3.92 -19.39
CA THR A 50 2.88 3.83 -20.85
C THR A 50 3.73 2.64 -21.32
N VAL A 51 3.09 1.55 -21.73
CA VAL A 51 3.77 0.35 -22.27
C VAL A 51 3.83 0.42 -23.79
N ALA A 52 5.02 0.28 -24.38
CA ALA A 52 5.20 0.26 -25.83
C ALA A 52 4.33 -0.84 -26.48
N PRO A 53 3.68 -0.59 -27.63
CA PRO A 53 3.84 0.56 -28.52
C PRO A 53 2.96 1.78 -28.18
N ASN A 54 2.29 1.80 -27.02
CA ASN A 54 1.42 2.92 -26.66
C ASN A 54 2.25 4.19 -26.39
N ILE A 55 1.65 5.33 -26.71
CA ILE A 55 2.22 6.67 -26.46
C ILE A 55 1.63 7.36 -25.22
N SER A 56 0.63 6.73 -24.62
CA SER A 56 -0.05 7.16 -23.39
C SER A 56 -0.41 5.95 -22.53
N PRO A 57 -0.63 6.13 -21.20
CA PRO A 57 -1.05 5.04 -20.33
C PRO A 57 -2.40 4.45 -20.74
N ILE A 58 -2.56 3.13 -20.58
CA ILE A 58 -3.80 2.43 -20.91
C ILE A 58 -4.85 2.73 -19.84
N GLN A 59 -5.98 3.28 -20.27
CA GLN A 59 -7.11 3.61 -19.41
C GLN A 59 -8.28 2.64 -19.61
N PRO A 60 -9.07 2.34 -18.55
CA PRO A 60 -8.97 2.83 -17.17
C PRO A 60 -7.94 2.17 -16.20
N PRO A 61 -7.19 1.08 -16.52
CA PRO A 61 -6.28 0.43 -15.57
C PRO A 61 -5.31 1.37 -14.88
N ALA A 62 -4.65 2.26 -15.63
CA ALA A 62 -3.64 3.15 -15.09
C ALA A 62 -4.22 4.15 -14.08
N MET A 63 -5.38 4.74 -14.35
CA MET A 63 -6.04 5.60 -13.38
C MET A 63 -6.44 4.82 -12.12
N LEU A 64 -6.99 3.62 -12.30
CA LEU A 64 -7.45 2.79 -11.18
C LEU A 64 -6.29 2.38 -10.27
N PHE A 65 -5.20 1.89 -10.86
CA PHE A 65 -3.99 1.49 -10.13
C PHE A 65 -3.35 2.66 -9.40
N ASN A 66 -3.11 3.79 -10.08
CA ASN A 66 -2.44 4.95 -9.49
C ASN A 66 -3.25 5.55 -8.33
N ALA A 67 -4.56 5.73 -8.54
CA ALA A 67 -5.45 6.28 -7.51
C ALA A 67 -5.56 5.34 -6.29
N ALA A 68 -5.77 4.04 -6.53
CA ALA A 68 -5.89 3.07 -5.44
C ALA A 68 -4.58 2.94 -4.64
N THR A 69 -3.43 2.99 -5.32
CA THR A 69 -2.11 2.94 -4.69
C THR A 69 -1.84 4.19 -3.84
N PHE A 70 -2.22 5.37 -4.33
CA PHE A 70 -2.16 6.60 -3.54
C PHE A 70 -3.06 6.54 -2.31
N ILE A 71 -4.33 6.11 -2.49
CA ILE A 71 -5.29 5.97 -1.39
C ILE A 71 -4.78 4.95 -0.35
N PHE A 72 -4.22 3.83 -0.80
CA PHE A 72 -3.60 2.84 0.09
C PHE A 72 -2.49 3.45 0.95
N GLY A 73 -1.59 4.20 0.33
CA GLY A 73 -0.50 4.87 1.05
C GLY A 73 -1.01 5.89 2.06
N LEU A 74 -2.04 6.67 1.71
CA LEU A 74 -2.68 7.62 2.60
C LEU A 74 -3.35 6.94 3.81
N LEU A 75 -4.13 5.89 3.57
CA LEU A 75 -4.79 5.13 4.64
C LEU A 75 -3.76 4.40 5.53
N SER A 76 -2.65 3.94 4.96
CA SER A 76 -1.53 3.36 5.72
C SER A 76 -0.87 4.40 6.62
N LEU A 77 -0.62 5.62 6.12
CA LEU A 77 -0.07 6.73 6.91
C LEU A 77 -1.02 7.16 8.04
N ILE A 78 -2.33 7.23 7.77
CA ILE A 78 -3.35 7.50 8.79
C ILE A 78 -3.33 6.41 9.87
N SER A 79 -3.30 5.13 9.47
CA SER A 79 -3.25 4.00 10.39
C SER A 79 -1.98 4.03 11.26
N ALA A 80 -0.82 4.28 10.65
CA ALA A 80 0.45 4.44 11.35
C ALA A 80 0.41 5.55 12.40
N THR A 81 -0.20 6.70 12.04
CA THR A 81 -0.38 7.86 12.92
C THR A 81 -1.27 7.52 14.11
N LEU A 82 -2.40 6.85 13.89
CA LEU A 82 -3.30 6.43 14.96
C LEU A 82 -2.64 5.43 15.92
N ILE A 83 -1.81 4.52 15.41
CA ILE A 83 -1.05 3.59 16.24
C ILE A 83 0.01 4.34 17.06
N TYR A 84 0.68 5.34 16.47
CA TYR A 84 1.63 6.18 17.19
C TYR A 84 0.94 6.94 18.34
N LEU A 85 -0.23 7.53 18.07
CA LEU A 85 -1.02 8.28 19.04
C LEU A 85 -1.62 7.40 20.14
N SER A 86 -1.81 6.10 19.90
CA SER A 86 -2.23 5.16 20.94
C SER A 86 -1.12 4.82 21.96
N GLY A 87 0.10 5.29 21.71
CA GLY A 87 1.28 5.02 22.53
C GLY A 87 1.92 3.65 22.27
N GLN A 88 1.44 2.90 21.28
CA GLN A 88 1.97 1.57 20.94
C GLN A 88 2.91 1.66 19.74
N GLY A 89 3.95 0.81 19.73
CA GLY A 89 4.62 0.48 18.47
C GLY A 89 5.31 1.63 17.73
N ARG A 90 5.93 2.61 18.42
CA ARG A 90 6.50 3.81 17.77
C ARG A 90 7.40 3.51 16.56
N LEU A 91 8.27 2.50 16.67
CA LEU A 91 9.15 2.10 15.55
C LEU A 91 8.36 1.52 14.37
N PHE A 92 7.36 0.68 14.65
CA PHE A 92 6.44 0.18 13.62
C PHE A 92 5.72 1.35 12.95
N SER A 93 5.13 2.27 13.71
CA SER A 93 4.43 3.44 13.16
C SER A 93 5.33 4.30 12.28
N ALA A 94 6.58 4.52 12.67
CA ALA A 94 7.52 5.30 11.86
C ALA A 94 7.82 4.60 10.52
N LEU A 95 8.18 3.32 10.55
CA LEU A 95 8.52 2.54 9.35
C LEU A 95 7.30 2.32 8.45
N PHE A 96 6.15 2.01 9.04
CA PHE A 96 4.90 1.80 8.32
C PHE A 96 4.35 3.10 7.74
N GLY A 97 4.46 4.22 8.46
CA GLY A 97 4.13 5.54 7.94
C GLY A 97 5.03 5.94 6.76
N LEU A 98 6.33 5.67 6.86
CA LEU A 98 7.27 5.87 5.76
C LEU A 98 6.93 5.00 4.54
N SER A 99 6.55 3.74 4.76
CA SER A 99 6.01 2.87 3.70
C SER A 99 4.78 3.47 3.03
N GLY A 100 3.85 4.05 3.80
CA GLY A 100 2.67 4.73 3.25
C GLY A 100 3.03 5.93 2.37
N ILE A 101 4.01 6.73 2.78
CA ILE A 101 4.53 7.86 1.98
C ILE A 101 5.14 7.37 0.67
N PHE A 102 5.93 6.29 0.68
CA PHE A 102 6.49 5.72 -0.55
C PHE A 102 5.40 5.14 -1.47
N ALA A 103 4.37 4.48 -0.92
CA ALA A 103 3.23 4.03 -1.69
C ALA A 103 2.47 5.19 -2.36
N MET A 104 2.25 6.30 -1.64
CA MET A 104 1.72 7.53 -2.25
C MET A 104 2.61 8.03 -3.38
N GLY A 105 3.93 7.98 -3.20
CA GLY A 105 4.91 8.27 -4.24
C GLY A 105 4.73 7.42 -5.49
N VAL A 106 4.54 6.11 -5.36
CA VAL A 106 4.28 5.21 -6.50
C VAL A 106 3.00 5.60 -7.25
N GLY A 107 1.93 5.98 -6.54
CA GLY A 107 0.70 6.46 -7.18
C GLY A 107 0.85 7.84 -7.87
N ILE A 108 1.80 8.68 -7.44
CA ILE A 108 2.10 10.00 -8.04
C ILE A 108 3.05 9.89 -9.23
N PHE A 109 4.02 8.98 -9.15
CA PHE A 109 5.05 8.76 -10.15
C PHE A 109 4.83 7.39 -10.80
N PRO A 110 4.06 7.29 -11.89
CA PRO A 110 3.77 6.01 -12.55
C PRO A 110 5.03 5.35 -13.14
N GLY A 111 4.92 4.11 -13.61
CA GLY A 111 6.06 3.28 -14.03
C GLY A 111 6.96 3.90 -15.10
N ASP A 112 6.44 4.82 -15.92
CA ASP A 112 7.15 5.55 -16.96
C ASP A 112 7.82 6.86 -16.47
N SER A 113 7.74 7.17 -15.17
CA SER A 113 8.42 8.33 -14.56
C SER A 113 9.94 8.13 -14.40
N GLY A 114 10.48 6.99 -14.85
CA GLY A 114 11.91 6.71 -14.83
C GLY A 114 12.46 6.56 -13.42
N ARG A 115 13.59 7.24 -13.13
CA ARG A 115 14.36 7.02 -11.89
C ARG A 115 13.57 7.30 -10.61
N ILE A 116 12.69 8.30 -10.63
CA ILE A 116 11.93 8.65 -9.43
C ILE A 116 10.96 7.52 -9.04
N HIS A 117 10.32 6.87 -10.02
CA HIS A 117 9.46 5.70 -9.79
C HIS A 117 10.25 4.57 -9.11
N GLY A 118 11.41 4.21 -9.66
CA GLY A 118 12.26 3.18 -9.09
C GLY A 118 12.67 3.45 -7.63
N LEU A 119 12.95 4.71 -7.28
CA LEU A 119 13.31 5.09 -5.91
C LEU A 119 12.13 4.97 -4.93
N VAL A 120 10.94 5.46 -5.31
CA VAL A 120 9.76 5.36 -4.44
C VAL A 120 9.26 3.93 -4.32
N ALA A 121 9.34 3.14 -5.39
CA ALA A 121 9.01 1.71 -5.38
C ALA A 121 9.97 0.92 -4.47
N LEU A 122 11.29 1.15 -4.59
CA LEU A 122 12.27 0.54 -3.70
C LEU A 122 12.04 0.93 -2.23
N GLY A 123 11.75 2.21 -1.98
CA GLY A 123 11.43 2.69 -0.65
C GLY A 123 10.23 1.98 -0.04
N TRP A 124 9.17 1.78 -0.84
CA TRP A 124 7.99 1.04 -0.40
C TRP A 124 8.32 -0.43 -0.12
N PHE A 125 8.98 -1.12 -1.07
CA PHE A 125 9.34 -2.53 -0.94
C PHE A 125 10.40 -2.81 0.14
N ALA A 126 11.16 -1.81 0.59
CA ALA A 126 12.03 -1.96 1.76
C ALA A 126 11.30 -1.66 3.06
N ALA A 127 10.58 -0.54 3.15
CA ALA A 127 9.95 -0.09 4.39
C ALA A 127 8.80 -1.01 4.83
N ALA A 128 7.97 -1.48 3.90
CA ALA A 128 6.83 -2.34 4.18
C ALA A 128 7.23 -3.66 4.88
N PRO A 129 8.10 -4.53 4.33
CA PRO A 129 8.47 -5.78 4.97
C PRO A 129 9.24 -5.57 6.29
N ILE A 130 10.12 -4.56 6.38
CA ILE A 130 10.78 -4.25 7.65
C ILE A 130 9.73 -3.88 8.70
N SER A 131 8.72 -3.08 8.35
CA SER A 131 7.62 -2.76 9.27
C SER A 131 6.81 -4.01 9.65
N ALA A 132 6.59 -4.95 8.72
CA ALA A 132 5.90 -6.21 8.97
C ALA A 132 6.65 -7.04 10.02
N ILE A 133 7.97 -7.21 9.91
CA ILE A 133 8.80 -7.89 10.91
C ILE A 133 8.69 -7.22 12.28
N ILE A 134 8.78 -5.88 12.34
CA ILE A 134 8.67 -5.13 13.61
C ILE A 134 7.28 -5.24 14.24
N SER A 135 6.24 -5.52 13.43
CA SER A 135 4.86 -5.65 13.90
C SER A 135 4.65 -6.83 14.87
N THR A 136 5.56 -7.82 14.88
CA THR A 136 5.61 -8.91 15.89
C THR A 136 5.62 -8.40 17.33
N ARG A 137 6.09 -7.17 17.58
CA ARG A 137 6.12 -6.55 18.91
C ARG A 137 4.76 -5.99 19.35
N ILE A 138 3.78 -5.92 18.44
CA ILE A 138 2.47 -5.28 18.63
C ILE A 138 1.35 -6.30 18.44
N VAL A 139 1.43 -7.07 17.36
CA VAL A 139 0.45 -8.10 17.02
C VAL A 139 0.60 -9.28 17.97
N LYS A 140 -0.52 -9.79 18.48
CA LYS A 140 -0.58 -10.92 19.41
C LYS A 140 -1.36 -12.09 18.80
N GLY A 141 -1.12 -13.29 19.35
CA GLY A 141 -1.81 -14.51 18.90
C GLY A 141 -1.32 -14.99 17.54
N PRO A 142 -2.11 -15.85 16.84
CA PRO A 142 -1.67 -16.50 15.60
C PRO A 142 -1.26 -15.53 14.48
N LEU A 143 -1.84 -14.33 14.43
CA LEU A 143 -1.48 -13.32 13.41
C LEU A 143 -0.03 -12.83 13.52
N ALA A 144 0.58 -12.94 14.69
CA ALA A 144 2.00 -12.58 14.86
C ALA A 144 2.94 -13.52 14.09
N TRP A 145 2.50 -14.74 13.77
CA TRP A 145 3.31 -15.71 13.02
C TRP A 145 3.39 -15.36 11.53
N LEU A 146 2.50 -14.50 11.05
CA LEU A 146 2.47 -14.02 9.67
C LEU A 146 3.25 -12.71 9.48
N SER A 147 3.90 -12.21 10.54
CA SER A 147 4.68 -10.98 10.54
C SER A 147 6.13 -11.27 10.12
N VAL A 148 6.32 -11.59 8.84
CA VAL A 148 7.61 -12.01 8.22
C VAL A 148 7.98 -11.16 7.01
#